data_AF-A0A9Q9B1K4-F1
#
_entry.id   AF-A0A9Q9B1K4-F1
#
_cell.length_a   1.000
_cell.length_b   1.000
_cell.length_c   1.000
_cell.angle_alpha   90.00
_cell.angle_beta   90.00
_cell.angle_gamma   90.00
#
_symmetry.space_group_name_H-M   'P 1'
#
loop_
_entity.id
_entity.type
_entity.pdbx_description
1 polymer ?
#
loop_
_entity_poly.entity_id
_entity_poly.type
_entity_poly.pdbx_seq_one_letter_code
_entity_poly.pdbx_strand_id
1 'polypeptide(L)'
;MNGQPVAAAQIIIAVVPIVGIVMAGVLIFFYLFWRNKQIICQIQTKTYVPIKFNLSGFCLISGILLFMIGSVLTALFAIMDGMSYVLLGGLVPLSCGTGLLVYYAVSSKSEKRKLKDD
;
A
#
# COMPACT_ATOMS: atom_id res chain seq x y z
N MET A 1 -26.70 -19.41 25.89
CA MET A 1 -27.27 -18.35 25.03
C MET A 1 -26.49 -18.36 23.72
N ASN A 2 -27.03 -19.01 22.68
CA ASN A 2 -26.40 -19.05 21.37
C ASN A 2 -26.61 -17.69 20.68
N GLY A 3 -25.69 -16.76 20.89
CA GLY A 3 -25.61 -15.49 20.16
C GLY A 3 -25.09 -15.70 18.74
N GLN A 4 -25.76 -16.55 17.95
CA GLN A 4 -25.53 -16.63 16.51
C GLN A 4 -25.89 -15.25 15.94
N PRO A 5 -24.95 -14.52 15.31
CA PRO A 5 -25.28 -13.25 14.70
C PRO A 5 -26.43 -13.47 13.71
N VAL A 6 -27.46 -12.63 13.79
CA VAL A 6 -28.59 -12.67 12.87
C VAL A 6 -28.02 -12.60 11.45
N ALA A 7 -28.46 -13.48 10.54
CA ALA A 7 -27.90 -13.57 9.18
C ALA A 7 -27.82 -12.19 8.48
N ALA A 8 -28.78 -11.31 8.76
CA ALA A 8 -28.78 -9.92 8.28
C ALA A 8 -27.56 -9.11 8.74
N ALA A 9 -27.09 -9.26 9.98
CA ALA A 9 -25.93 -8.55 10.52
C ALA A 9 -24.63 -8.97 9.82
N GLN A 10 -24.48 -10.25 9.48
CA GLN A 10 -23.31 -10.76 8.78
C GLN A 10 -23.19 -10.19 7.36
N ILE A 11 -24.33 -10.03 6.67
CA ILE A 11 -24.39 -9.38 5.36
C ILE A 11 -23.96 -7.91 5.46
N ILE A 12 -24.46 -7.19 6.47
CA ILE A 12 -24.10 -5.77 6.67
C ILE A 12 -22.60 -5.62 6.91
N ILE A 13 -22.00 -6.45 7.77
CA ILE A 13 -20.56 -6.41 8.07
C ILE A 13 -19.71 -6.68 6.81
N ALA A 14 -20.13 -7.60 5.95
CA ALA A 14 -19.42 -7.93 4.71
C ALA A 14 -19.51 -6.81 3.65
N VAL A 15 -20.58 -6.03 3.63
CA VAL A 15 -20.78 -4.94 2.65
C VAL A 15 -19.90 -3.73 2.96
N VAL A 16 -19.60 -3.45 4.22
CA VAL A 16 -18.79 -2.29 4.65
C VAL A 16 -17.45 -2.17 3.90
N PRO A 17 -16.57 -3.20 3.88
CA PRO A 17 -15.29 -3.10 3.16
C PRO A 17 -15.48 -2.97 1.64
N ILE A 18 -16.51 -3.58 1.06
CA ILE A 18 -16.79 -3.49 -0.38
C ILE A 18 -17.14 -2.05 -0.76
N VAL A 19 -18.06 -1.43 -0.02
CA VAL A 19 -18.44 -0.03 -0.24
C VAL A 19 -17.26 0.90 0.00
N GLY A 20 -16.44 0.61 1.01
CA GLY A 20 -15.21 1.36 1.28
C GLY A 20 -14.25 1.37 0.08
N ILE A 21 -13.98 0.20 -0.52
CA ILE A 21 -13.10 0.08 -1.69
C ILE A 21 -13.70 0.80 -2.91
N VAL A 22 -15.00 0.67 -3.15
CA VAL A 22 -15.69 1.35 -4.26
C VAL A 22 -15.63 2.87 -4.10
N MET A 23 -15.94 3.39 -2.91
CA MET A 23 -15.88 4.83 -2.62
C MET A 23 -14.46 5.38 -2.74
N ALA A 24 -13.46 4.64 -2.23
CA ALA A 24 -12.05 5.01 -2.42
C ALA A 24 -11.69 5.07 -3.91
N GLY A 25 -12.14 4.10 -4.72
CA GLY A 25 -11.95 4.10 -6.17
C GLY A 25 -12.55 5.32 -6.85
N VAL A 26 -13.78 5.68 -6.49
CA VAL A 26 -14.45 6.88 -7.03
C VAL A 26 -13.69 8.16 -6.66
N LEU A 27 -13.26 8.31 -5.40
CA LEU A 27 -12.49 9.46 -4.95
C LEU A 27 -11.14 9.57 -5.67
N ILE A 28 -10.42 8.46 -5.81
CA ILE A 28 -9.14 8.41 -6.54
C ILE A 28 -9.36 8.78 -8.00
N PHE A 29 -10.43 8.29 -8.64
CA PHE A 29 -10.75 8.64 -10.03
C PHE A 29 -10.97 10.15 -10.21
N PHE A 30 -11.81 10.76 -9.38
CA PHE A 30 -12.05 12.21 -9.45
C PHE A 30 -10.78 13.01 -9.12
N TYR A 31 -9.97 12.56 -8.16
CA TYR A 31 -8.69 13.18 -7.84
C TYR A 31 -7.75 13.16 -9.05
N LEU A 32 -7.59 12.01 -9.71
CA LEU A 32 -6.74 11.86 -10.90
C LEU A 32 -7.27 12.70 -12.08
N PHE A 33 -8.60 12.70 -12.30
CA PHE A 33 -9.24 13.51 -13.33
C PHE A 33 -8.98 15.00 -13.11
N TRP A 34 -9.18 15.48 -11.89
CA TRP A 34 -8.93 16.87 -11.54
C TRP A 34 -7.45 17.24 -11.63
N ARG A 35 -6.56 16.34 -11.18
CA ARG A 35 -5.11 16.51 -11.29
C ARG A 35 -4.67 16.63 -12.74
N ASN A 36 -5.19 15.79 -13.64
CA ASN A 36 -4.89 15.87 -15.06
C ASN A 36 -5.32 17.22 -15.65
N LYS A 37 -6.53 17.68 -15.32
CA LYS A 37 -7.02 19.00 -15.76
C LYS A 37 -6.13 20.14 -15.25
N GLN A 38 -5.71 20.10 -13.99
CA GLN A 38 -4.78 21.09 -13.41
C GLN A 38 -3.44 21.12 -14.14
N ILE A 39 -2.85 19.95 -14.42
CA ILE A 39 -1.58 19.84 -15.13
C ILE A 39 -1.70 20.42 -16.54
N ILE A 40 -2.77 20.12 -17.27
CA ILE A 40 -3.01 20.69 -18.61
C ILE A 40 -3.07 22.21 -18.57
N CYS A 41 -3.81 22.79 -17.61
CA CYS A 41 -3.86 24.26 -17.46
C CYS A 41 -2.48 24.85 -17.10
N GLN A 42 -1.71 24.22 -16.20
CA GLN A 42 -0.37 24.68 -15.82
C GLN A 42 0.62 24.63 -17.00
N ILE A 43 0.48 23.62 -17.88
CA ILE A 43 1.26 23.53 -19.11
C ILE A 43 0.88 24.66 -20.06
N GLN A 44 -0.42 24.95 -20.24
CA GLN A 44 -0.91 26.04 -21.08
C GLN A 44 -0.44 27.43 -20.58
N THR A 45 -0.38 27.64 -19.27
CA THR A 45 0.11 28.91 -18.67
C THR A 45 1.64 28.98 -18.55
N LYS A 46 2.37 27.99 -19.08
CA LYS A 46 3.84 27.85 -18.96
C LYS A 46 4.37 27.88 -17.52
N THR A 47 3.52 27.57 -16.53
CA THR A 47 3.87 27.57 -15.10
C THR A 47 4.13 26.16 -14.58
N TYR A 48 4.21 25.15 -15.47
CA TYR A 48 4.36 23.76 -15.08
C TYR A 48 5.73 23.49 -14.46
N VAL A 49 5.74 23.06 -13.20
CA VAL A 49 6.92 22.56 -12.51
C VAL A 49 6.79 21.04 -12.38
N PRO A 50 7.73 20.25 -12.93
CA PRO A 50 7.66 18.80 -12.84
C PRO A 50 7.81 18.35 -11.38
N ILE A 51 6.88 17.51 -10.93
CA ILE A 51 6.95 16.91 -9.60
C ILE A 51 8.10 15.91 -9.60
N LYS A 52 9.08 16.11 -8.71
CA LYS A 52 10.12 15.11 -8.45
C LYS A 52 9.61 14.14 -7.39
N PHE A 53 9.01 13.04 -7.81
CA PHE A 53 8.61 11.98 -6.89
C PHE A 53 9.82 11.10 -6.54
N ASN A 54 10.21 11.06 -5.27
CA ASN A 54 11.30 10.20 -4.81
C ASN A 54 10.77 8.77 -4.59
N LEU A 55 10.72 8.00 -5.67
CA LEU A 55 10.25 6.62 -5.64
C LEU A 55 11.07 5.75 -4.68
N SER A 56 12.39 5.96 -4.62
CA SER A 56 13.28 5.24 -3.70
C SER A 56 12.91 5.48 -2.23
N GLY A 57 12.71 6.74 -1.84
CA GLY A 57 12.31 7.11 -0.49
C GLY A 57 10.93 6.57 -0.11
N PHE A 58 9.99 6.59 -1.06
CA PHE A 58 8.66 6.00 -0.87
C PHE A 58 8.73 4.49 -0.62
N CYS A 59 9.48 3.75 -1.44
CA CYS A 59 9.67 2.31 -1.27
C CYS A 59 10.34 1.96 0.06
N LEU A 60 11.30 2.77 0.53
CA LEU A 60 11.94 2.57 1.83
C LEU A 60 10.94 2.71 2.98
N ILE A 61 10.24 3.86 3.05
CA ILE A 61 9.30 4.15 4.14
C ILE A 61 8.15 3.14 4.12
N SER A 62 7.55 2.92 2.96
CA SER A 62 6.45 1.96 2.80
C SER A 62 6.89 0.53 3.12
N GLY A 63 8.08 0.13 2.66
CA GLY A 63 8.65 -1.19 2.93
C GLY A 63 8.89 -1.45 4.41
N ILE A 64 9.49 -0.50 5.13
CA ILE A 64 9.70 -0.61 6.59
C ILE A 64 8.36 -0.70 7.32
N LEU A 65 7.40 0.15 6.95
CA LEU A 65 6.08 0.18 7.60
C LEU A 65 5.34 -1.15 7.43
N LEU A 66 5.29 -1.66 6.20
CA LEU A 66 4.65 -2.94 5.89
C LEU A 66 5.38 -4.13 6.53
N PHE A 67 6.71 -4.09 6.57
CA PHE A 67 7.50 -5.13 7.22
C PHE A 67 7.23 -5.20 8.73
N MET A 68 7.18 -4.05 9.41
CA MET A 68 6.89 -4.00 10.85
C MET A 68 5.45 -4.43 11.17
N ILE A 69 4.47 -3.96 10.40
CA ILE A 69 3.07 -4.36 10.59
C ILE A 69 2.90 -5.86 10.29
N GLY A 70 3.48 -6.33 9.18
CA GLY A 70 3.43 -7.72 8.76
C GLY A 70 4.13 -8.66 9.74
N SER A 71 5.28 -8.26 10.31
CA SER A 71 6.01 -9.08 11.29
C SER A 71 5.22 -9.23 12.58
N VAL A 72 4.65 -8.14 13.11
CA VAL A 72 3.80 -8.19 14.32
C VAL A 72 2.56 -9.05 14.08
N LEU A 73 1.84 -8.85 12.96
CA LEU A 73 0.66 -9.65 12.62
C LEU A 73 0.98 -11.12 12.42
N THR A 74 2.08 -11.44 11.72
CA THR A 74 2.51 -12.82 11.48
C THR A 74 2.88 -13.49 12.80
N ALA A 75 3.64 -12.82 13.67
CA ALA A 75 3.99 -13.34 14.99
C ALA A 75 2.74 -13.60 15.84
N LEU A 76 1.81 -12.65 15.86
CA LEU A 76 0.58 -12.75 16.65
C LEU A 76 -0.29 -13.93 16.16
N PHE A 77 -0.53 -14.04 14.84
CA PHE A 77 -1.32 -15.14 14.28
C PHE A 77 -0.63 -16.51 14.40
N ALA A 78 0.70 -16.56 14.30
CA ALA A 78 1.46 -17.79 14.48
C ALA A 78 1.37 -18.31 15.93
N ILE A 79 1.35 -17.41 16.93
CA ILE A 79 1.21 -17.78 18.34
C ILE A 79 -0.21 -18.22 18.66
N MET A 80 -1.22 -17.54 18.12
CA MET A 80 -2.63 -17.81 18.46
C MET A 80 -3.19 -19.05 17.77
N ASP A 81 -3.04 -19.15 16.44
CA ASP A 81 -3.72 -20.15 15.61
C ASP A 81 -2.74 -21.12 14.90
N GLY A 82 -1.43 -20.89 15.01
CA GLY A 82 -0.42 -21.71 14.32
C GLY A 82 -0.50 -21.57 12.78
N MET A 83 -0.46 -22.71 12.08
CA MET A 83 -0.54 -22.76 10.60
C MET A 83 -2.00 -22.77 10.13
N SER A 84 -2.65 -21.62 10.23
CA SER A 84 -4.03 -21.39 9.77
C SER A 84 -4.07 -20.41 8.59
N TYR A 85 -5.18 -20.39 7.85
CA TYR A 85 -5.44 -19.40 6.79
C TYR A 85 -5.38 -17.95 7.31
N VAL A 86 -5.62 -17.74 8.60
CA VAL A 86 -5.50 -16.43 9.26
C VAL A 86 -4.07 -15.88 9.18
N LEU A 87 -3.05 -16.76 9.18
CA LEU A 87 -1.63 -16.39 9.08
C LEU A 87 -1.31 -15.67 7.76
N LEU A 88 -2.06 -15.94 6.69
CA LEU A 88 -1.92 -15.23 5.41
C LEU A 88 -2.16 -13.73 5.58
N GLY A 89 -3.01 -13.32 6.53
CA GLY A 89 -3.26 -11.91 6.84
C GLY A 89 -2.01 -11.15 7.29
N GLY A 90 -1.06 -11.82 7.94
CA GLY A 90 0.25 -11.23 8.33
C GLY A 90 1.34 -11.43 7.28
N LEU A 91 1.37 -12.61 6.65
CA LEU A 91 2.38 -12.98 5.65
C LEU A 91 2.30 -12.10 4.38
N VAL A 92 1.09 -11.73 3.95
CA VAL A 92 0.89 -10.89 2.77
C VAL A 92 1.54 -9.50 2.94
N PRO A 93 1.26 -8.72 4.02
CA PRO A 93 1.98 -7.48 4.29
C PRO A 93 3.50 -7.67 4.46
N LEU A 94 3.94 -8.74 5.12
CA LEU A 94 5.35 -9.00 5.40
C LEU A 94 6.14 -9.26 4.11
N SER A 95 5.62 -10.11 3.22
CA SER A 95 6.21 -10.38 1.91
C SER A 95 6.27 -9.14 1.03
N CYS A 96 5.20 -8.33 1.01
CA CYS A 96 5.15 -7.07 0.27
C CYS A 96 6.17 -6.05 0.81
N GLY A 97 6.24 -5.88 2.14
CA GLY A 97 7.23 -5.01 2.78
C GLY A 97 8.67 -5.44 2.49
N THR A 98 8.94 -6.75 2.53
CA THR A 98 10.25 -7.32 2.17
C THR A 98 10.60 -7.04 0.70
N GLY A 99 9.65 -7.22 -0.22
CA GLY A 99 9.86 -6.91 -1.65
C GLY A 99 10.22 -5.44 -1.89
N LEU A 100 9.54 -4.51 -1.21
CA LEU A 100 9.83 -3.07 -1.31
C LEU A 100 11.21 -2.71 -0.74
N LEU A 101 11.61 -3.34 0.37
CA LEU A 101 12.94 -3.18 0.95
C LEU A 101 14.04 -3.71 0.04
N VAL A 102 13.82 -4.87 -0.58
CA VAL A 102 14.75 -5.45 -1.56
C VAL A 102 14.88 -4.54 -2.78
N TYR A 103 13.76 -4.02 -3.30
CA TYR A 103 13.78 -3.07 -4.41
C TYR A 103 14.59 -1.81 -4.05
N TYR A 104 14.39 -1.24 -2.87
CA TYR A 104 15.16 -0.10 -2.40
C TYR A 104 16.67 -0.42 -2.34
N ALA A 105 17.04 -1.57 -1.78
CA ALA A 105 18.44 -1.98 -1.67
C ALA A 105 19.10 -2.14 -3.05
N VAL A 106 18.40 -2.73 -4.01
CA VAL A 106 18.88 -2.90 -5.39
C VAL A 106 18.98 -1.55 -6.11
N SER A 107 17.95 -0.71 -6.01
CA SER A 107 17.91 0.61 -6.65
C SER A 107 19.00 1.54 -6.12
N SER A 108 19.19 1.58 -4.79
CA SER A 108 20.25 2.37 -4.15
C SER A 108 21.66 1.90 -4.57
N LYS A 109 21.85 0.58 -4.72
CA LYS A 109 23.13 0.02 -5.18
C LYS A 109 23.41 0.33 -6.65
N SER A 110 22.38 0.39 -7.49
CA SER A 110 22.50 0.78 -8.90
C SER A 110 22.91 2.25 -9.06
N GLU A 111 22.34 3.14 -8.24
CA GLU A 111 22.65 4.57 -8.25
C GLU A 111 24.09 4.85 -7.80
N LYS A 112 24.56 4.16 -6.75
CA LYS A 112 25.95 4.24 -6.28
C LYS A 112 26.99 3.70 -7.26
N ARG A 113 26.61 2.77 -8.15
CA ARG A 113 27.52 2.26 -9.18
C ARG A 113 27.74 3.25 -10.32
N LYS A 114 26.68 3.91 -10.80
CA LYS A 114 26.81 4.97 -11.82
C LYS A 114 27.77 6.07 -11.41
N LEU A 115 27.72 6.51 -10.15
CA LEU A 115 28.61 7.54 -9.59
C LEU A 115 30.08 7.11 -9.44
N LYS A 116 30.41 5.82 -9.62
CA LYS A 116 31.78 5.30 -9.53
C LYS A 116 32.42 5.10 -10.90
N ASP A 117 31.62 5.08 -11.96
CA ASP A 117 32.04 4.87 -13.34
C ASP A 117 32.11 6.20 -14.15
N ASP A 118 31.75 7.34 -13.52
CA ASP A 118 31.92 8.72 -13.97
C ASP A 118 33.13 9.39 -13.27
#